data_AF-E3H2A9-F1
#
_entry.id   AF-E3H2A9-F1
#
_cell.length_a   1.000
_cell.length_b   1.000
_cell.length_c   1.000
_cell.angle_alpha   90.00
_cell.angle_beta   90.00
_cell.angle_gamma   90.00
#
_symmetry.space_group_name_H-M   'P 1'
#
loop_
_entity.id
_entity.type
_entity.pdbx_description
1 polymer ?
#
loop_
_entity_poly.entity_id
_entity_poly.type
_entity_poly.pdbx_seq_one_letter_code
_entity_poly.pdbx_strand_id
1 'polypeptide(L)'
;MGENNPKNARLARLQERRAAIQARMDAHVIGGGPVAKSLALIERMRAEGATDLEIDTTLAKKKLPSVIEVGRKSALHVPGWWLLTRRKKRLDRKIHALGGS
;
A
#
# COMPACT_ATOMS: atom_id res chain seq x y z
N MET A 1 12.53 36.44 10.41
CA MET A 1 13.18 35.68 9.33
C MET A 1 13.64 34.34 9.90
N GLY A 2 12.88 33.27 9.67
CA GLY A 2 13.11 31.93 10.28
C GLY A 2 13.71 30.91 9.32
N GLU A 3 14.44 31.36 8.29
CA GLU A 3 14.69 30.58 7.08
C GLU A 3 15.87 29.61 7.16
N ASN A 4 16.62 29.59 8.27
CA ASN A 4 17.77 28.69 8.46
C ASN A 4 17.69 27.85 9.74
N ASN A 5 16.53 27.26 10.04
CA ASN A 5 16.47 26.24 11.08
C ASN A 5 16.83 24.87 10.49
N PRO A 6 17.99 24.27 10.82
CA PRO A 6 18.41 22.97 10.29
C PRO A 6 17.40 21.84 10.59
N LYS A 7 16.59 22.01 11.65
CA LYS A 7 15.49 21.12 11.99
C LYS A 7 14.38 21.14 10.93
N ASN A 8 14.00 22.32 10.43
CA ASN A 8 12.95 22.49 9.41
C ASN A 8 13.39 21.89 8.07
N ALA A 9 14.63 22.15 7.65
CA ALA A 9 15.20 21.54 6.45
C ALA A 9 15.26 20.00 6.54
N ARG A 10 15.60 19.46 7.71
CA ARG A 10 15.58 18.01 7.96
C ARG A 10 14.17 17.43 7.93
N LEU A 11 13.19 18.13 8.50
CA LEU A 11 11.78 17.72 8.49
C LEU A 11 11.24 17.67 7.05
N ALA A 12 11.48 18.71 6.25
CA ALA A 12 11.08 18.76 4.84
C ALA A 12 11.64 17.57 4.03
N ARG A 13 12.93 17.26 4.16
CA ARG A 13 13.56 16.09 3.51
C ARG A 13 12.95 14.75 3.94
N LEU A 14 12.52 14.63 5.20
CA LEU A 14 11.87 13.41 5.68
C LEU A 14 10.45 13.29 5.15
N GLN A 15 9.70 14.39 5.08
CA GLN A 15 8.37 14.43 4.48
C GLN A 15 8.42 14.10 2.99
N GLU A 16 9.37 14.65 2.23
CA GLU A 16 9.59 14.31 0.82
C GLU A 16 9.86 12.81 0.63
N ARG A 17 10.76 12.24 1.44
CA ARG A 17 11.04 10.79 1.42
C ARG A 17 9.80 9.96 1.77
N ARG A 18 8.97 10.42 2.71
CA ARG A 18 7.73 9.75 3.09
C ARG A 18 6.74 9.78 1.92
N ALA A 19 6.58 10.93 1.27
CA ALA A 19 5.73 11.08 0.08
C ALA A 19 6.19 10.17 -1.06
N ALA A 20 7.50 10.09 -1.32
CA ALA A 20 8.05 9.19 -2.34
C ALA A 20 7.78 7.70 -2.02
N ILE A 21 7.83 7.30 -0.74
CA ILE A 21 7.44 5.94 -0.34
C ILE A 21 5.94 5.73 -0.52
N GLN A 22 5.11 6.71 -0.18
CA GLN A 22 3.66 6.62 -0.38
C GLN A 22 3.34 6.43 -1.87
N ALA A 23 3.92 7.24 -2.76
CA ALA A 23 3.72 7.08 -4.21
C ALA A 23 4.15 5.69 -4.71
N ARG A 24 5.26 5.14 -4.19
CA ARG A 24 5.67 3.75 -4.49
C ARG A 24 4.69 2.71 -3.96
N MET A 25 4.08 2.97 -2.81
CA MET A 25 3.05 2.10 -2.25
C MET A 25 1.78 2.15 -3.11
N ASP A 26 1.36 3.33 -3.54
CA ASP A 26 0.17 3.52 -4.37
C ASP A 26 0.34 2.88 -5.76
N ALA A 27 1.56 2.87 -6.31
CA ALA A 27 1.89 2.19 -7.56
C ALA A 27 2.16 0.68 -7.40
N HIS A 28 2.29 0.18 -6.16
CA HIS A 28 2.58 -1.22 -5.91
C HIS A 28 1.34 -2.08 -6.15
N VAL A 29 1.51 -3.28 -6.71
CA VAL A 29 0.41 -4.19 -7.06
C VAL A 29 -0.55 -4.51 -5.90
N ILE A 30 -0.03 -4.49 -4.66
CA ILE A 30 -0.82 -4.68 -3.42
C ILE A 30 -1.52 -3.38 -2.97
N GLY A 31 -0.95 -2.21 -3.24
CA GLY A 31 -1.45 -0.92 -2.75
C GLY A 31 -2.38 -0.20 -3.72
N GLY A 32 -2.21 -0.40 -5.03
CA GLY A 32 -3.07 0.20 -6.05
C GLY A 32 -3.02 -0.59 -7.35
N GLY A 33 -4.21 -0.89 -7.90
CA GLY A 33 -4.34 -1.61 -9.16
C GLY A 33 -5.30 -2.80 -9.09
N PRO A 34 -5.35 -3.62 -10.16
CA PRO A 34 -6.33 -4.71 -10.27
C PRO A 34 -6.23 -5.75 -9.15
N VAL A 35 -5.03 -6.06 -8.66
CA VAL A 35 -4.85 -7.02 -7.55
C VAL A 35 -5.41 -6.46 -6.23
N ALA A 36 -5.12 -5.21 -5.89
CA ALA A 36 -5.71 -4.55 -4.72
C ALA A 36 -7.25 -4.51 -4.78
N LYS A 37 -7.81 -4.18 -5.95
CA LYS A 37 -9.27 -4.20 -6.19
C LYS A 37 -9.86 -5.61 -6.04
N SER A 38 -9.14 -6.62 -6.52
CA SER A 38 -9.54 -8.02 -6.41
C SER A 38 -9.53 -8.48 -4.95
N LEU A 39 -8.45 -8.19 -4.21
CA LEU A 39 -8.33 -8.52 -2.79
C LEU A 39 -9.50 -7.94 -1.99
N ALA A 40 -9.79 -6.65 -2.14
CA ALA A 40 -10.90 -6.01 -1.44
C ALA A 40 -12.27 -6.63 -1.78
N LEU A 41 -12.47 -7.02 -3.04
CA LEU A 41 -13.70 -7.69 -3.47
C LEU A 41 -13.80 -9.13 -2.94
N ILE A 42 -12.70 -9.88 -2.99
CA ILE A 42 -12.61 -11.25 -2.46
C ILE A 42 -12.92 -11.24 -0.96
N GLU A 43 -12.30 -10.35 -0.20
CA GLU A 43 -12.52 -10.21 1.25
C GLU A 43 -13.97 -9.89 1.57
N ARG A 44 -14.57 -8.92 0.84
CA ARG A 44 -15.98 -8.58 1.00
C ARG A 44 -16.90 -9.75 0.68
N MET A 45 -16.72 -10.40 -0.47
CA MET A 45 -17.59 -11.49 -0.89
C MET A 45 -17.46 -12.73 0.00
N ARG A 46 -16.26 -13.03 0.50
CA ARG A 46 -16.07 -14.09 1.51
C ARG A 46 -16.77 -13.77 2.82
N ALA A 47 -16.74 -12.52 3.26
CA ALA A 47 -17.49 -12.08 4.44
C ALA A 47 -19.01 -12.19 4.24
N GLU A 48 -19.49 -12.04 3.01
CA GLU A 48 -20.88 -12.25 2.61
C GLU A 48 -21.23 -13.74 2.38
N GLY A 49 -20.28 -14.67 2.56
CA GLY A 49 -20.49 -16.11 2.42
C GLY A 49 -20.39 -16.65 0.99
N ALA A 50 -19.90 -15.86 0.04
CA ALA A 50 -19.73 -16.29 -1.35
C ALA A 50 -18.70 -17.42 -1.48
N THR A 51 -19.00 -18.36 -2.37
CA THR A 51 -18.09 -19.44 -2.77
C THR A 51 -16.97 -18.91 -3.67
N ASP A 52 -15.86 -19.65 -3.74
CA ASP A 52 -14.73 -19.27 -4.62
C ASP A 52 -15.15 -19.19 -6.11
N LEU A 53 -16.12 -20.00 -6.55
CA LEU A 53 -16.65 -19.95 -7.92
C LEU A 53 -17.42 -18.65 -8.20
N GLU A 54 -18.25 -18.20 -7.26
CA GLU A 54 -19.01 -16.95 -7.38
C GLU A 54 -18.07 -15.73 -7.37
N ILE A 55 -17.03 -15.81 -6.54
CA ILE A 55 -15.97 -14.80 -6.46
C ILE A 55 -15.24 -14.71 -7.79
N ASP A 56 -14.73 -15.83 -8.32
CA ASP A 56 -14.00 -15.84 -9.60
C ASP A 56 -14.88 -15.40 -10.78
N THR A 57 -16.15 -15.80 -10.80
CA THR A 57 -17.13 -15.33 -11.80
C THR A 57 -17.29 -13.80 -11.72
N THR A 58 -17.36 -13.25 -10.52
CA THR A 58 -17.52 -11.81 -10.31
C THR A 58 -16.26 -11.04 -10.67
N LEU A 59 -15.08 -11.58 -10.34
CA LEU A 59 -13.79 -11.03 -10.74
C LEU A 59 -13.66 -11.00 -12.27
N ALA A 60 -13.99 -12.10 -12.96
CA ALA A 60 -13.97 -12.18 -14.42
C ALA A 60 -14.89 -11.14 -15.07
N LYS A 61 -16.13 -10.99 -14.57
CA LYS A 61 -17.08 -9.95 -15.05
C LYS A 61 -16.52 -8.53 -14.91
N LYS A 62 -15.72 -8.28 -13.87
CA LYS A 62 -15.07 -6.98 -13.62
C LYS A 62 -13.70 -6.84 -14.30
N LYS A 63 -13.28 -7.81 -15.11
CA LYS A 63 -11.94 -7.88 -15.72
C LYS A 63 -10.82 -7.77 -14.67
N LEU A 64 -11.05 -8.40 -13.52
CA LEU A 64 -10.12 -8.45 -12.40
C LEU A 64 -9.42 -9.81 -12.35
N PRO A 65 -8.15 -9.88 -11.87
CA PRO A 65 -7.45 -11.13 -11.63
C PRO A 65 -8.25 -12.08 -10.74
N SER A 66 -8.20 -13.38 -11.05
CA SER A 66 -8.81 -14.46 -10.26
C SER A 66 -8.19 -14.60 -8.88
N VAL A 67 -8.85 -15.34 -7.97
CA VAL A 67 -8.33 -15.64 -6.63
C VAL A 67 -6.93 -16.25 -6.68
N ILE A 68 -6.68 -17.18 -7.61
CA ILE A 68 -5.37 -17.84 -7.78
C ILE A 68 -4.30 -16.87 -8.27
N GLU A 69 -4.62 -16.03 -9.25
CA GLU A 69 -3.67 -15.02 -9.76
C GLU A 69 -3.33 -13.98 -8.69
N VAL A 70 -4.33 -13.55 -7.91
CA VAL A 70 -4.14 -12.69 -6.75
C VAL A 70 -3.22 -13.36 -5.74
N GLY A 71 -3.46 -14.62 -5.38
CA GLY A 71 -2.62 -15.37 -4.45
C GLY A 71 -1.16 -15.43 -4.89
N ARG A 72 -0.90 -15.76 -6.17
CA ARG A 72 0.47 -15.82 -6.74
C ARG A 72 1.15 -14.46 -6.73
N LYS A 73 0.47 -13.41 -7.21
CA LYS A 73 1.03 -12.05 -7.25
C LYS A 73 1.28 -11.53 -5.84
N SER A 74 0.35 -11.75 -4.91
CA SER A 74 0.52 -11.37 -3.51
C SER A 74 1.74 -12.05 -2.89
N ALA A 75 1.88 -13.38 -3.04
CA ALA A 75 3.02 -14.10 -2.48
C ALA A 75 4.38 -13.55 -2.95
N LEU A 76 4.50 -13.22 -4.25
CA LEU A 76 5.73 -12.66 -4.83
C LEU A 76 6.03 -11.24 -4.34
N HIS A 77 4.99 -10.44 -4.09
CA HIS A 77 5.15 -8.99 -3.84
C HIS A 77 4.98 -8.58 -2.37
N VAL A 78 4.50 -9.48 -1.49
CA VAL A 78 4.37 -9.25 -0.04
C VAL A 78 5.70 -8.86 0.62
N PRO A 79 6.86 -9.49 0.34
CA PRO A 79 8.12 -9.09 0.96
C PRO A 79 8.51 -7.63 0.63
N GLY A 80 8.32 -7.21 -0.62
CA GLY A 80 8.58 -5.84 -1.07
C GLY A 80 7.63 -4.84 -0.40
N TRP A 81 6.35 -5.19 -0.30
CA TRP A 81 5.34 -4.40 0.42
C TRP A 81 5.66 -4.24 1.91
N TRP A 82 6.09 -5.32 2.56
CA TRP A 82 6.53 -5.29 3.95
C TRP A 82 7.72 -4.35 4.16
N LEU A 83 8.67 -4.34 3.22
CA LEU A 83 9.80 -3.42 3.30
C LEU A 83 9.36 -1.95 3.16
N LEU A 84 8.44 -1.65 2.24
CA LEU A 84 7.91 -0.30 2.05
C LEU A 84 7.16 0.20 3.29
N THR A 85 6.26 -0.62 3.85
CA THR A 85 5.53 -0.28 5.09
C THR A 85 6.48 -0.07 6.27
N ARG A 86 7.50 -0.93 6.43
CA ARG A 86 8.53 -0.76 7.47
C ARG A 86 9.33 0.53 7.30
N ARG A 87 9.68 0.90 6.06
CA ARG A 87 10.40 2.15 5.76
C ARG A 87 9.52 3.38 6.03
N LYS A 88 8.24 3.36 5.63
CA LYS A 88 7.27 4.42 5.94
C LYS A 88 7.14 4.62 7.45
N LYS A 89 6.88 3.54 8.21
CA LYS A 89 6.77 3.59 9.69
C LYS A 89 8.03 4.15 10.36
N ARG A 90 9.22 3.86 9.80
CA ARG A 90 10.49 4.43 10.30
C ARG A 90 10.60 5.93 10.02
N LEU A 91 10.14 6.40 8.86
CA LEU A 91 10.11 7.83 8.55
C LEU A 91 9.08 8.58 9.40
N ASP A 92 7.90 8.01 9.59
CA ASP A 92 6.84 8.59 10.45
C ASP A 92 7.37 8.84 11.87
N ARG A 93 8.07 7.85 12.45
CA ARG A 93 8.71 8.02 13.76
C ARG A 93 9.76 9.14 13.77
N LYS A 94 10.55 9.28 12.71
CA LYS A 94 11.56 10.34 12.61
C LYS A 94 10.93 11.73 12.45
N ILE A 95 9.83 11.83 11.71
CA ILE A 95 9.06 13.06 11.53
C ILE A 95 8.43 13.48 12.86
N HIS A 96 7.76 12.53 13.53
CA HIS A 96 7.17 12.75 14.86
C HIS A 96 8.20 13.20 15.90
N ALA A 97 9.39 12.56 15.93
CA ALA A 97 10.48 12.95 16.82
C ALA A 97 11.02 14.37 16.56
N LEU A 98 10.79 14.93 15.37
CA LEU A 98 11.15 16.31 15.03
C LEU A 98 9.98 17.28 15.25
N GLY A 99 8.84 16.83 15.77
CA GLY A 99 7.65 17.67 15.96
C GLY A 99 6.83 17.90 14.69
N GLY A 100 7.04 17.11 13.63
CA GLY A 100 6.12 17.06 12.50
C GLY A 100 4.92 16.18 12.83
N SER A 101 3.71 16.70 12.67
CA SER A 101 2.46 15.92 12.69
C SER A 101 2.09 15.47 11.28
#